data_AF-A0AAE8MLZ7-F1
#
_entry.id   AF-A0AAE8MLZ7-F1
#
_cell.length_a   1.000
_cell.length_b   1.000
_cell.length_c   1.000
_cell.angle_alpha   90.00
_cell.angle_beta   90.00
_cell.angle_gamma   90.00
#
_symmetry.space_group_name_H-M   'P 1'
#
loop_
_entity.id
_entity.type
_entity.pdbx_description
1 polymer ?
#
loop_
_entity_poly.entity_id
_entity_poly.type
_entity_poly.pdbx_seq_one_letter_code
_entity_poly.pdbx_strand_id
1 'polypeptide(L)'
;MIDGENDDSSNDGKNHVNTDATSPASSVHAEFSHHEFSRLVQQQVKGQLTDSEYEVINVRSATFQIESNRVFHVQDLSADMAVNDGASSAQLLSRDTVVLEAVSLFPSAHSAVVLLRVFFKFAQTNYFYIDEESIRKRLDKFYSYPTRVGIDDTAWVCVSLMIFALGTQFSHLYQSSARSSCKERMRDAYSISQAIDDTLALTYYRKASNLIPDILAMDSIESVQAFLLFGIYVLPIDPAGLSCTYLGIAIKAATQFNMHQKSDRDLSPREIELRKRVWWTAYTLERRICILHGRPVSVSRLDITTNLPTNLEELQPKDQINTFQNNMAMLKLTIFMEDARDGM
;
A
#
# COMPACT_ATOMS: atom_id res chain seq x y z
N MET A 1 4.14 63.12 49.89
CA MET A 1 4.38 63.04 51.35
C MET A 1 3.18 62.29 51.92
N ILE A 2 3.26 61.02 52.30
CA ILE A 2 4.40 60.27 52.86
C ILE A 2 4.29 58.80 52.38
N ASP A 3 5.46 58.21 52.17
CA ASP A 3 5.77 56.84 51.75
C ASP A 3 5.47 55.75 52.80
N GLY A 4 5.48 54.49 52.35
CA GLY A 4 5.59 53.24 53.13
C GLY A 4 4.43 52.29 52.84
N GLU A 5 4.59 51.01 52.48
CA GLU A 5 5.68 50.05 52.61
C GLU A 5 5.62 49.01 51.48
N ASN A 6 6.79 48.52 51.06
CA ASN A 6 6.95 47.26 50.33
C ASN A 6 6.68 46.11 51.30
N ASP A 7 5.92 45.11 50.88
CA ASP A 7 6.10 43.75 51.41
C ASP A 7 5.97 42.72 50.29
N ASP A 8 7.03 41.92 50.19
CA ASP A 8 7.33 40.94 49.16
C ASP A 8 6.78 39.60 49.63
N SER A 9 5.76 39.06 48.95
CA SER A 9 5.33 37.68 49.15
C SER A 9 5.01 37.02 47.82
N SER A 10 5.94 36.13 47.45
CA SER A 10 5.85 35.20 46.32
C SER A 10 4.56 34.39 46.37
N ASN A 11 3.83 34.37 45.25
CA ASN A 11 2.83 33.34 44.99
C ASN A 11 2.84 32.96 43.51
N ASP A 12 3.40 31.78 43.23
CA ASP A 12 3.46 31.12 41.94
C ASP A 12 2.05 30.79 41.42
N GLY A 13 1.47 31.71 40.65
CA GLY A 13 0.24 31.50 39.90
C GLY A 13 0.50 30.80 38.57
N LYS A 14 0.60 29.46 38.58
CA LYS A 14 0.52 28.63 37.37
C LYS A 14 -0.84 28.87 36.68
N ASN A 15 -0.83 29.58 35.56
CA ASN A 15 -1.97 29.64 34.64
C ASN A 15 -2.16 28.27 33.97
N HIS A 16 -3.04 27.44 34.55
CA HIS A 16 -3.60 26.27 33.88
C HIS A 16 -4.58 26.75 32.80
N VAL A 17 -4.11 26.79 31.55
CA VAL A 17 -5.01 26.81 30.38
C VAL A 17 -5.50 25.39 30.16
N ASN A 18 -6.77 25.16 30.48
CA ASN A 18 -7.52 23.95 30.16
C ASN A 18 -7.49 23.71 28.64
N THR A 19 -6.86 22.62 28.21
CA THR A 19 -6.86 22.14 26.81
C THR A 19 -7.42 20.72 26.76
N ASP A 20 -8.60 20.53 27.34
CA ASP A 20 -9.45 19.37 27.02
C ASP A 20 -10.28 19.70 25.77
N ALA A 21 -9.68 19.46 24.61
CA ALA A 21 -10.37 19.32 23.34
C ALA A 21 -9.59 18.31 22.49
N THR A 22 -9.73 17.03 22.84
CA THR A 22 -9.37 15.91 21.98
C THR A 22 -10.16 16.02 20.68
N SER A 23 -9.46 16.39 19.61
CA SER A 23 -10.01 16.45 18.25
C SER A 23 -10.52 15.05 17.81
N PRO A 24 -11.72 14.93 17.20
CA PRO A 24 -12.27 13.64 16.75
C PRO A 24 -11.42 12.91 15.71
N ALA A 25 -10.45 13.59 15.09
CA ALA A 25 -9.59 13.02 14.06
C ALA A 25 -8.57 12.00 14.63
N SER A 26 -8.19 12.12 15.91
CA SER A 26 -7.16 11.25 16.50
C SER A 26 -7.65 9.84 16.83
N SER A 27 -8.97 9.61 17.00
CA SER A 27 -9.50 8.26 17.19
C SER A 27 -9.60 7.49 15.88
N VAL A 28 -9.83 8.18 14.76
CA VAL A 28 -9.90 7.60 13.41
C VAL A 28 -8.52 7.07 13.00
N HIS A 29 -7.43 7.79 13.32
CA HIS A 29 -6.06 7.37 12.95
C HIS A 29 -5.60 6.03 13.57
N ALA A 30 -6.10 5.66 14.76
CA ALA A 30 -5.73 4.39 15.40
C ALA A 30 -6.47 3.19 14.78
N GLU A 31 -7.68 3.38 14.26
CA GLU A 31 -8.49 2.31 13.64
C GLU A 31 -7.93 1.80 12.30
N PHE A 32 -7.01 2.54 11.65
CA PHE A 32 -6.50 2.23 10.30
C PHE A 32 -5.17 1.50 10.21
N SER A 33 -4.57 1.06 11.33
CA SER A 33 -3.48 0.10 11.17
C SER A 33 -4.05 -1.25 10.73
N HIS A 34 -3.44 -1.90 9.73
CA HIS A 34 -3.77 -3.29 9.33
C HIS A 34 -3.79 -4.25 10.54
N HIS A 35 -3.03 -3.92 11.58
CA HIS A 35 -2.98 -4.60 12.87
C HIS A 35 -4.25 -4.39 13.71
N GLU A 36 -4.74 -3.17 13.88
CA GLU A 36 -5.99 -2.88 14.61
C GLU A 36 -7.21 -3.43 13.89
N PHE A 37 -7.24 -3.34 12.56
CA PHE A 37 -8.31 -3.98 11.80
C PHE A 37 -8.30 -5.52 11.96
N SER A 38 -7.12 -6.15 11.90
CA SER A 38 -6.98 -7.57 12.24
C SER A 38 -7.40 -7.88 13.69
N ARG A 39 -7.09 -7.01 14.65
CA ARG A 39 -7.46 -7.16 16.07
C ARG A 39 -8.97 -7.11 16.28
N LEU A 40 -9.66 -6.18 15.63
CA LEU A 40 -11.12 -6.03 15.71
C LEU A 40 -11.84 -7.21 15.05
N VAL A 41 -11.35 -7.67 13.89
CA VAL A 41 -11.85 -8.89 13.25
C VAL A 41 -11.65 -10.10 14.16
N GLN A 42 -10.48 -10.23 14.82
CA GLN A 42 -10.23 -11.30 15.78
C GLN A 42 -11.13 -11.22 17.03
N GLN A 43 -11.47 -10.02 17.52
CA GLN A 43 -12.42 -9.83 18.61
C GLN A 43 -13.86 -10.18 18.20
N GLN A 44 -14.27 -9.85 16.98
CA GLN A 44 -15.60 -10.14 16.46
C GLN A 44 -15.80 -11.63 16.17
N VAL A 45 -14.79 -12.27 15.57
CA VAL A 45 -14.73 -13.73 15.33
C VAL A 45 -14.69 -14.50 16.64
N LYS A 46 -14.18 -13.87 17.71
CA LYS A 46 -14.12 -14.48 19.04
C LYS A 46 -15.48 -14.86 19.61
N GLY A 47 -16.53 -14.16 19.21
CA GLY A 47 -17.90 -14.38 19.67
C GLY A 47 -18.70 -15.43 18.90
N GLN A 48 -18.14 -16.09 17.88
CA GLN A 48 -18.91 -16.96 16.97
C GLN A 48 -18.34 -18.37 16.74
N LEU A 49 -17.33 -18.82 17.48
CA LEU A 49 -16.72 -20.15 17.30
C LEU A 49 -16.71 -20.96 18.60
N THR A 50 -17.11 -22.24 18.50
CA THR A 50 -17.07 -23.23 19.58
C THR A 50 -15.64 -23.68 19.90
N ASP A 51 -15.40 -24.03 21.17
CA ASP A 51 -14.10 -24.20 21.84
C ASP A 51 -13.08 -25.23 21.26
N SER A 52 -13.29 -25.81 20.08
CA SER A 52 -12.34 -26.80 19.51
C SER A 52 -11.40 -26.26 18.43
N GLU A 53 -11.40 -24.96 18.10
CA GLU A 53 -10.55 -24.38 17.04
C GLU A 53 -9.62 -23.26 17.53
N TYR A 54 -9.50 -23.05 18.84
CA TYR A 54 -8.87 -21.86 19.43
C TYR A 54 -7.36 -21.87 19.63
N GLU A 55 -6.65 -22.96 19.33
CA GLU A 55 -5.24 -23.11 19.77
C GLU A 55 -4.15 -22.66 18.78
N VAL A 56 -4.46 -22.01 17.65
CA VAL A 56 -3.41 -21.60 16.68
C VAL A 56 -3.19 -20.08 16.57
N ILE A 57 -3.97 -19.26 17.28
CA ILE A 57 -3.89 -17.79 17.14
C ILE A 57 -3.46 -17.15 18.47
N ASN A 58 -2.18 -17.24 18.82
CA ASN A 58 -1.61 -16.30 19.79
C ASN A 58 -0.09 -16.16 19.73
N VAL A 59 0.41 -15.09 19.09
CA VAL A 59 1.68 -14.45 19.49
C VAL A 59 1.58 -12.93 19.35
N ARG A 60 1.28 -12.29 20.49
CA ARG A 60 1.78 -11.00 21.03
C ARG A 60 1.68 -9.71 20.17
N SER A 61 0.70 -8.90 20.58
CA SER A 61 0.58 -7.45 20.40
C SER A 61 1.75 -6.69 21.02
N ALA A 62 2.29 -5.70 20.30
CA ALA A 62 3.11 -4.62 20.84
C ALA A 62 2.39 -3.29 20.63
N THR A 63 2.13 -2.61 21.73
CA THR A 63 1.47 -1.30 21.85
C THR A 63 2.24 -0.23 21.11
N PHE A 64 1.55 0.63 20.38
CA PHE A 64 2.14 1.79 19.69
C PHE A 64 1.49 3.06 20.25
N GLN A 65 2.27 3.89 20.96
CA GLN A 65 1.97 5.30 21.19
C GLN A 65 2.66 6.09 20.06
N ILE A 66 1.89 6.83 19.26
CA ILE A 66 2.40 7.79 18.28
C ILE A 66 2.15 9.19 18.83
N GLU A 67 3.21 9.92 19.11
CA GLU A 67 3.15 11.38 19.16
C GLU A 67 2.83 11.89 17.74
N SER A 68 1.59 12.30 17.56
CA SER A 68 1.15 13.05 16.39
C SER A 68 1.67 14.47 16.50
N ASN A 69 2.54 14.87 15.58
CA ASN A 69 2.64 16.26 15.11
C ASN A 69 3.58 16.34 13.91
N ARG A 70 3.01 16.49 12.70
CA ARG A 70 3.57 17.23 11.57
C ARG A 70 2.51 17.37 10.47
N VAL A 71 1.89 18.55 10.43
CA VAL A 71 1.03 19.00 9.31
C VAL A 71 1.93 19.23 8.10
N PHE A 72 1.65 18.58 6.97
CA PHE A 72 2.28 18.88 5.69
C PHE A 72 1.36 19.77 4.87
N HIS A 73 1.88 20.94 4.49
CA HIS A 73 1.21 21.87 3.58
C HIS A 73 1.38 21.35 2.15
N VAL A 74 0.27 20.97 1.49
CA VAL A 74 0.26 20.76 0.04
C VAL A 74 0.19 22.15 -0.59
N GLN A 75 1.21 22.52 -1.38
CA GLN A 75 1.19 23.72 -2.20
C GLN A 75 0.66 23.39 -3.59
N ASP A 76 -0.18 24.31 -4.09
CA ASP A 76 -0.94 24.24 -5.33
C ASP A 76 -0.15 23.75 -6.54
N LEU A 77 -0.73 22.78 -7.24
CA LEU A 77 -0.38 22.43 -8.62
C LEU A 77 -1.35 23.17 -9.55
N SER A 78 -1.04 24.43 -9.87
CA SER A 78 -1.55 25.05 -11.09
C SER A 78 -0.56 24.76 -12.22
N ALA A 79 -0.95 23.88 -13.14
CA ALA A 79 -0.27 23.72 -14.42
C ALA A 79 -1.24 24.11 -15.52
N ASP A 80 -0.92 25.21 -16.20
CA ASP A 80 -1.63 25.70 -17.38
C ASP A 80 -1.67 24.61 -18.47
N MET A 81 -2.87 24.26 -18.90
CA MET A 81 -3.11 23.37 -20.02
C MET A 81 -2.94 24.11 -21.34
N ALA A 82 -1.72 24.14 -21.86
CA ALA A 82 -1.47 24.46 -23.27
C ALA A 82 -1.44 23.14 -24.07
N VAL A 83 -2.43 22.94 -24.92
CA VAL A 83 -2.46 21.87 -25.93
C VAL A 83 -1.38 22.17 -26.96
N ASN A 84 -0.29 21.39 -26.96
CA ASN A 84 0.72 21.47 -28.02
C ASN A 84 0.58 20.25 -28.94
N ASP A 85 0.10 20.53 -30.14
CA ASP A 85 -0.14 19.58 -31.22
C ASP A 85 1.18 19.40 -32.00
N GLY A 86 1.87 18.29 -31.75
CA GLY A 86 3.12 17.97 -32.44
C GLY A 86 4.03 17.01 -31.66
N ALA A 87 3.76 15.71 -31.77
CA ALA A 87 4.63 14.66 -31.24
C ALA A 87 6.01 14.70 -31.93
N SER A 88 6.97 15.41 -31.33
CA SER A 88 8.36 15.48 -31.80
C SER A 88 9.15 14.29 -31.25
N SER A 89 10.14 13.79 -32.01
CA SER A 89 11.05 12.73 -31.55
C SER A 89 11.73 13.03 -30.20
N ALA A 90 11.85 14.31 -29.82
CA ALA A 90 12.32 14.72 -28.50
C ALA A 90 11.35 14.37 -27.35
N GLN A 91 10.03 14.38 -27.59
CA GLN A 91 9.03 13.94 -26.60
C GLN A 91 9.04 12.43 -26.41
N LEU A 92 9.33 11.65 -27.46
CA LEU A 92 9.54 10.21 -27.34
C LEU A 92 10.81 9.89 -26.53
N LEU A 93 11.92 10.57 -26.85
CA LEU A 93 13.19 10.44 -26.11
C LEU A 93 13.08 10.89 -24.65
N SER A 94 12.31 11.93 -24.38
CA SER A 94 12.07 12.42 -23.01
C SER A 94 11.41 11.36 -22.13
N ARG A 95 10.51 10.53 -22.68
CA ARG A 95 9.83 9.49 -21.90
C ARG A 95 10.76 8.32 -21.58
N ASP A 96 11.57 7.90 -22.56
CA ASP A 96 12.61 6.90 -22.33
C ASP A 96 13.63 7.36 -21.27
N THR A 97 14.00 8.64 -21.27
CA THR A 97 14.92 9.17 -20.24
C THR A 97 14.34 9.09 -18.83
N VAL A 98 13.03 9.34 -18.65
CA VAL A 98 12.38 9.25 -17.34
C VAL A 98 12.43 7.81 -16.81
N VAL A 99 12.19 6.82 -17.67
CA VAL A 99 12.27 5.40 -17.32
C VAL A 99 13.70 5.00 -16.96
N LEU A 100 14.70 5.42 -17.75
CA LEU A 100 16.11 5.14 -17.48
C LEU A 100 16.58 5.75 -16.16
N GLU A 101 16.16 6.98 -15.85
CA GLU A 101 16.45 7.60 -14.57
C GLU A 101 15.75 6.87 -13.41
N ALA A 102 14.53 6.35 -13.62
CA ALA A 102 13.82 5.55 -12.63
C ALA A 102 14.56 4.24 -12.33
N VAL A 103 15.06 3.58 -13.37
CA VAL A 103 15.90 2.38 -13.26
C VAL A 103 17.23 2.67 -12.57
N SER A 104 17.82 3.84 -12.78
CA SER A 104 19.07 4.23 -12.12
C SER A 104 18.98 4.27 -10.59
N LEU A 105 17.76 4.41 -10.06
CA LEU A 105 17.48 4.40 -8.63
C LEU A 105 17.37 2.98 -8.06
N PHE A 106 17.30 1.94 -8.90
CA PHE A 106 17.16 0.57 -8.42
C PHE A 106 18.31 0.21 -7.47
N PRO A 107 18.00 -0.41 -6.32
CA PRO A 107 19.02 -0.78 -5.36
C PRO A 107 19.91 -1.90 -5.90
N SER A 108 20.98 -2.23 -5.18
CA SER A 108 21.80 -3.42 -5.50
C SER A 108 20.94 -4.69 -5.49
N ALA A 109 21.35 -5.71 -6.26
CA ALA A 109 20.61 -6.97 -6.36
C ALA A 109 20.29 -7.60 -4.99
N HIS A 110 21.24 -7.54 -4.05
CA HIS A 110 21.05 -8.02 -2.69
C HIS A 110 19.94 -7.23 -1.95
N SER A 111 20.03 -5.89 -1.96
CA SER A 111 19.05 -5.02 -1.34
C SER A 111 17.65 -5.20 -1.95
N ALA A 112 17.55 -5.33 -3.27
CA ALA A 112 16.29 -5.58 -3.97
C ALA A 112 15.61 -6.85 -3.46
N VAL A 113 16.36 -7.95 -3.32
CA VAL A 113 15.84 -9.22 -2.80
C VAL A 113 15.36 -9.10 -1.35
N VAL A 114 16.08 -8.35 -0.51
CA VAL A 114 15.67 -8.10 0.89
C VAL A 114 14.37 -7.31 0.94
N LEU A 115 14.28 -6.17 0.24
CA LEU A 115 13.08 -5.33 0.20
C LEU A 115 11.87 -6.09 -0.35
N LEU A 116 12.08 -6.92 -1.38
CA LEU A 116 11.03 -7.78 -1.94
C LEU A 116 10.51 -8.80 -0.91
N ARG A 117 11.39 -9.41 -0.11
CA ARG A 117 10.96 -10.31 0.99
C ARG A 117 10.14 -9.57 2.04
N VAL A 118 10.57 -8.36 2.41
CA VAL A 118 9.84 -7.53 3.40
C VAL A 118 8.46 -7.17 2.86
N PHE A 119 8.36 -6.76 1.59
CA PHE A 119 7.10 -6.46 0.92
C PHE A 119 6.12 -7.63 0.98
N PHE A 120 6.53 -8.83 0.53
CA PHE A 120 5.62 -9.99 0.54
C PHE A 120 5.23 -10.42 1.96
N LYS A 121 6.15 -10.31 2.92
CA LYS A 121 5.90 -10.68 4.31
C LYS A 121 4.87 -9.77 5.00
N PHE A 122 4.91 -8.46 4.74
CA PHE A 122 4.14 -7.48 5.52
C PHE A 122 3.11 -6.69 4.71
N ALA A 123 3.41 -6.31 3.47
CA ALA A 123 2.48 -5.55 2.65
C ALA A 123 1.41 -6.45 2.03
N GLN A 124 1.81 -7.64 1.53
CA GLN A 124 0.93 -8.59 0.83
C GLN A 124 0.35 -9.69 1.76
N THR A 125 0.18 -9.39 3.05
CA THR A 125 -0.35 -10.36 4.03
C THR A 125 -1.85 -10.60 3.91
N ASN A 126 -2.61 -9.56 3.55
CA ASN A 126 -4.09 -9.54 3.59
C ASN A 126 -4.73 -9.26 2.23
N TYR A 127 -3.91 -8.95 1.23
CA TYR A 127 -4.31 -8.54 -0.11
C TYR A 127 -3.36 -9.17 -1.13
N PHE A 128 -3.80 -9.30 -2.38
CA PHE A 128 -2.95 -9.78 -3.47
C PHE A 128 -2.68 -8.65 -4.45
N TYR A 129 -1.46 -8.13 -4.47
CA TYR A 129 -1.05 -7.11 -5.44
C TYR A 129 -0.33 -7.75 -6.63
N ILE A 130 0.71 -8.53 -6.34
CA ILE A 130 1.67 -8.98 -7.35
C ILE A 130 1.97 -10.46 -7.15
N ASP A 131 2.22 -11.16 -8.25
CA ASP A 131 2.73 -12.52 -8.23
C ASP A 131 4.23 -12.55 -7.92
N GLU A 132 4.60 -13.22 -6.82
CA GLU A 132 5.97 -13.26 -6.32
C GLU A 132 6.95 -13.93 -7.29
N GLU A 133 6.56 -15.04 -7.91
CA GLU A 133 7.43 -15.77 -8.83
C GLU A 133 7.73 -14.94 -10.09
N SER A 134 6.70 -14.29 -10.65
CA SER A 134 6.85 -13.45 -11.84
C SER A 134 7.78 -12.25 -11.59
N ILE A 135 7.60 -11.53 -10.48
CA ILE A 135 8.43 -10.36 -10.18
C ILE A 135 9.87 -10.76 -9.83
N ARG A 136 10.08 -11.85 -9.09
CA ARG A 136 11.42 -12.39 -8.80
C ARG A 136 12.17 -12.73 -10.08
N LYS A 137 11.54 -13.51 -10.97
CA LYS A 137 12.13 -13.88 -12.26
C LYS A 137 12.49 -12.66 -13.12
N ARG A 138 11.64 -11.62 -13.11
CA ARG A 138 11.89 -10.39 -13.86
C ARG A 138 13.08 -9.59 -13.29
N LEU A 139 13.15 -9.44 -11.97
CA LEU A 139 14.27 -8.79 -11.29
C LEU A 139 15.58 -9.59 -11.47
N ASP A 140 15.53 -10.92 -11.35
CA ASP A 140 16.70 -11.78 -11.57
C ASP A 140 17.26 -11.61 -12.98
N LYS A 141 16.40 -11.57 -14.00
CA LYS A 141 16.81 -11.30 -15.38
C LYS A 141 17.43 -9.91 -15.52
N PHE A 142 16.82 -8.90 -14.90
CA PHE A 142 17.30 -7.52 -14.93
C PHE A 142 18.70 -7.35 -14.30
N TYR A 143 18.97 -8.00 -13.16
CA TYR A 143 20.27 -7.93 -12.49
C TYR A 143 21.33 -8.86 -13.09
N SER A 144 20.93 -9.95 -13.74
CA SER A 144 21.87 -10.93 -14.31
C SER A 144 22.40 -10.54 -15.70
N TYR A 145 21.58 -9.86 -16.50
CA TYR A 145 21.91 -9.54 -17.88
C TYR A 145 21.69 -8.05 -18.16
N PRO A 146 22.55 -7.41 -18.98
CA PRO A 146 22.31 -6.05 -19.44
C PRO A 146 21.01 -6.01 -20.24
N THR A 147 19.94 -5.58 -19.59
CA THR A 147 18.60 -5.52 -20.15
C THR A 147 18.36 -4.10 -20.67
N ARG A 148 18.00 -3.97 -21.95
CA ARG A 148 17.55 -2.68 -22.48
C ARG A 148 16.17 -2.40 -21.88
N VAL A 149 16.03 -1.24 -21.24
CA VAL A 149 14.77 -0.76 -20.67
C VAL A 149 14.29 0.42 -21.52
N GLY A 150 13.02 0.42 -21.90
CA GLY A 150 12.40 1.51 -22.67
C GLY A 150 11.00 1.87 -22.16
N ILE A 151 10.24 2.63 -22.94
CA ILE A 151 8.89 3.06 -22.55
C ILE A 151 7.90 1.91 -22.27
N ASP A 152 8.02 0.79 -22.96
CA ASP A 152 7.15 -0.38 -22.75
C ASP A 152 7.36 -1.02 -21.37
N ASP A 153 8.50 -0.73 -20.74
CA ASP A 153 8.90 -1.23 -19.44
C ASP A 153 8.42 -0.34 -18.28
N THR A 154 7.82 0.81 -18.56
CA THR A 154 7.44 1.81 -17.56
C THR A 154 6.63 1.21 -16.41
N ALA A 155 5.64 0.35 -16.70
CA ALA A 155 4.76 -0.21 -15.68
C ALA A 155 5.46 -1.12 -14.68
N TRP A 156 6.31 -2.05 -15.14
CA TRP A 156 7.00 -2.92 -14.20
C TRP A 156 8.13 -2.19 -13.45
N VAL A 157 8.75 -1.18 -14.07
CA VAL A 157 9.73 -0.31 -13.40
C VAL A 157 9.05 0.45 -12.27
N CYS A 158 7.87 1.05 -12.54
CA CYS A 158 7.06 1.73 -11.54
C CYS A 158 6.67 0.79 -10.39
N VAL A 159 6.13 -0.39 -10.73
CA VAL A 159 5.78 -1.43 -9.75
C VAL A 159 6.99 -1.83 -8.90
N SER A 160 8.17 -2.00 -9.51
CA SER A 160 9.38 -2.38 -8.77
C SER A 160 9.82 -1.30 -7.79
N LEU A 161 9.83 -0.02 -8.22
CA LEU A 161 10.11 1.10 -7.32
C LEU A 161 9.12 1.17 -6.17
N MET A 162 7.84 0.93 -6.43
CA MET A 162 6.81 0.92 -5.39
C MET A 162 6.96 -0.25 -4.41
N ILE A 163 7.36 -1.43 -4.88
CA ILE A 163 7.74 -2.56 -4.01
C ILE A 163 8.93 -2.15 -3.13
N PHE A 164 9.95 -1.48 -3.68
CA PHE A 164 11.10 -1.03 -2.89
C PHE A 164 10.71 0.03 -1.88
N ALA A 165 9.83 0.97 -2.24
CA ALA A 165 9.28 1.98 -1.34
C ALA A 165 8.54 1.34 -0.15
N LEU A 166 7.61 0.42 -0.43
CA LEU A 166 6.84 -0.31 0.58
C LEU A 166 7.72 -1.25 1.41
N GLY A 167 8.65 -1.96 0.77
CA GLY A 167 9.64 -2.81 1.44
C GLY A 167 10.49 -2.01 2.42
N THR A 168 10.88 -0.78 2.06
CA THR A 168 11.56 0.14 2.97
C THR A 168 10.64 0.60 4.09
N GLN A 169 9.41 1.02 3.78
CA GLN A 169 8.41 1.49 4.75
C GLN A 169 8.15 0.43 5.84
N PHE A 170 8.10 -0.85 5.47
CA PHE A 170 7.87 -1.97 6.40
C PHE A 170 9.15 -2.61 6.96
N SER A 171 10.34 -2.12 6.59
CA SER A 171 11.63 -2.71 7.02
C SER A 171 11.79 -2.75 8.55
N HIS A 172 11.25 -1.75 9.26
CA HIS A 172 11.25 -1.70 10.72
C HIS A 172 10.48 -2.87 11.37
N LEU A 173 9.40 -3.37 10.73
CA LEU A 173 8.64 -4.53 11.23
C LEU A 173 9.43 -5.83 11.11
N TYR A 174 10.32 -5.92 10.12
CA TYR A 174 11.22 -7.06 9.98
C TYR A 174 12.14 -7.19 11.20
N GLN A 175 12.62 -6.07 11.75
CA GLN A 175 13.49 -6.01 12.93
C GLN A 175 12.78 -6.53 14.21
N SER A 176 11.50 -6.22 14.38
CA SER A 176 10.70 -6.68 15.52
C SER A 176 10.49 -8.20 15.51
N SER A 177 10.38 -8.81 14.34
CA SER A 177 10.26 -10.27 14.19
C SER A 177 11.58 -11.05 14.38
N ALA A 178 12.72 -10.37 14.34
CA ALA A 178 14.07 -10.94 14.42
C ALA A 178 14.57 -11.22 15.85
N ARG A 179 13.84 -10.78 16.89
CA ARG A 179 14.24 -11.01 18.29
C ARG A 179 14.00 -12.46 18.76
N SER A 180 13.44 -13.32 17.91
CA SER A 180 13.30 -14.76 18.12
C SER A 180 13.95 -15.56 16.98
N SER A 181 15.12 -16.14 17.25
CA SER A 181 15.64 -17.37 16.64
C SER A 181 15.86 -17.43 15.10
N CYS A 182 16.78 -16.64 14.52
CA CYS A 182 17.64 -17.09 13.39
C CYS A 182 18.72 -16.02 13.10
N LYS A 183 20.01 -16.31 13.38
CA LYS A 183 21.04 -15.27 13.59
C LYS A 183 22.02 -14.99 12.43
N GLU A 184 22.04 -15.75 11.32
CA GLU A 184 23.18 -15.64 10.38
C GLU A 184 22.87 -15.02 9.01
N ARG A 185 21.70 -15.26 8.39
CA ARG A 185 21.34 -14.64 7.08
C ARG A 185 20.77 -13.21 7.19
N MET A 186 20.75 -12.66 8.41
CA MET A 186 20.02 -11.45 8.80
C MET A 186 20.92 -10.25 9.17
N ARG A 187 22.24 -10.40 9.07
CA ARG A 187 23.21 -9.33 9.37
C ARG A 187 23.46 -8.40 8.18
N ASP A 188 23.28 -8.88 6.95
CA ASP A 188 23.51 -8.06 5.74
C ASP A 188 22.34 -7.12 5.45
N ALA A 189 21.10 -7.54 5.75
CA ALA A 189 19.94 -6.65 5.75
C ALA A 189 20.04 -5.58 6.85
N TYR A 190 20.76 -5.86 7.94
CA TYR A 190 20.88 -5.01 9.12
C TYR A 190 21.84 -3.83 8.91
N SER A 191 22.99 -4.01 8.25
CA SER A 191 23.93 -2.92 7.93
C SER A 191 23.42 -1.99 6.83
N ILE A 192 22.54 -2.47 5.95
CA ILE A 192 21.88 -1.63 4.94
C ILE A 192 20.70 -0.88 5.59
N SER A 193 19.88 -1.54 6.41
CA SER A 193 18.69 -0.95 7.06
C SER A 193 18.98 0.18 8.04
N GLN A 194 20.17 0.25 8.65
CA GLN A 194 20.52 1.31 9.60
C GLN A 194 20.77 2.68 8.93
N ALA A 195 20.90 2.70 7.59
CA ALA A 195 21.06 3.90 6.77
C ALA A 195 19.85 4.19 5.87
N ILE A 196 18.79 3.38 5.95
CA ILE A 196 17.57 3.58 5.15
C ILE A 196 16.62 4.47 5.95
N ASP A 197 16.81 5.77 5.81
CA ASP A 197 15.87 6.78 6.31
C ASP A 197 14.55 6.70 5.52
N ASP A 198 13.43 7.13 6.14
CA ASP A 198 12.14 7.37 5.44
C ASP A 198 12.31 8.17 4.14
N THR A 199 13.38 8.97 4.06
CA THR A 199 13.87 9.66 2.88
C THR A 199 14.07 8.74 1.66
N LEU A 200 14.57 7.52 1.84
CA LEU A 200 14.79 6.57 0.73
C LEU A 200 13.46 6.02 0.20
N ALA A 201 12.54 5.60 1.09
CA ALA A 201 11.19 5.21 0.68
C ALA A 201 10.50 6.33 -0.10
N LEU A 202 10.60 7.56 0.41
CA LEU A 202 10.07 8.74 -0.25
C LEU A 202 10.73 9.01 -1.61
N THR A 203 12.04 8.75 -1.74
CA THR A 203 12.76 8.90 -3.01
C THR A 203 12.27 7.90 -4.05
N TYR A 204 12.08 6.63 -3.67
CA TYR A 204 11.48 5.62 -4.54
C TYR A 204 10.06 6.01 -4.96
N TYR A 205 9.22 6.41 -4.01
CA TYR A 205 7.86 6.88 -4.27
C TYR A 205 7.84 8.05 -5.25
N ARG A 206 8.60 9.12 -4.98
CA ARG A 206 8.67 10.31 -5.84
C ARG A 206 9.11 9.96 -7.25
N LYS A 207 10.12 9.09 -7.39
CA LYS A 207 10.60 8.69 -8.70
C LYS A 207 9.57 7.84 -9.45
N ALA A 208 8.87 6.95 -8.74
CA ALA A 208 7.75 6.21 -9.31
C ALA A 208 6.61 7.14 -9.74
N SER A 209 6.30 8.20 -8.96
CA SER A 209 5.24 9.16 -9.29
C SER A 209 5.50 9.89 -10.61
N ASN A 210 6.75 10.10 -11.00
CA ASN A 210 7.09 10.70 -12.30
C ASN A 210 6.67 9.83 -13.49
N LEU A 211 6.44 8.53 -13.28
CA LEU A 211 5.98 7.60 -14.31
C LEU A 211 4.45 7.59 -14.46
N ILE A 212 3.69 8.18 -13.52
CA ILE A 212 2.22 8.15 -13.51
C ILE A 212 1.59 8.56 -14.85
N PRO A 213 2.02 9.64 -15.54
CA PRO A 213 1.43 10.03 -16.82
C PRO A 213 1.50 8.92 -17.88
N ASP A 214 2.60 8.15 -17.88
CA ASP A 214 2.80 7.03 -18.81
C ASP A 214 1.93 5.84 -18.38
N ILE A 215 1.91 5.52 -17.08
CA ILE A 215 1.09 4.43 -16.53
C ILE A 215 -0.41 4.64 -16.77
N LEU A 216 -0.91 5.88 -16.68
CA LEU A 216 -2.32 6.20 -16.97
C LEU A 216 -2.71 5.88 -18.41
N ALA A 217 -1.77 5.93 -19.35
CA ALA A 217 -2.01 5.63 -20.76
C ALA A 217 -1.87 4.14 -21.09
N MET A 218 -1.37 3.32 -20.16
CA MET A 218 -1.12 1.90 -20.38
C MET A 218 -2.32 1.03 -20.01
N ASP A 219 -2.77 0.22 -20.97
CA ASP A 219 -3.80 -0.80 -20.76
C ASP A 219 -3.16 -2.15 -20.38
N SER A 220 -2.80 -2.30 -19.10
CA SER A 220 -2.08 -3.48 -18.59
C SER A 220 -2.49 -3.83 -17.16
N ILE A 221 -2.22 -5.06 -16.71
CA ILE A 221 -2.43 -5.42 -15.31
C ILE A 221 -1.45 -4.67 -14.40
N GLU A 222 -0.23 -4.41 -14.89
CA GLU A 222 0.80 -3.70 -14.15
C GLU A 222 0.42 -2.23 -13.86
N SER A 223 -0.36 -1.57 -14.72
CA SER A 223 -0.85 -0.22 -14.42
C SER A 223 -1.83 -0.21 -13.25
N VAL A 224 -2.73 -1.19 -13.19
CA VAL A 224 -3.62 -1.41 -12.03
C VAL A 224 -2.80 -1.68 -10.77
N GLN A 225 -1.81 -2.58 -10.86
CA GLN A 225 -0.94 -2.92 -9.73
C GLN A 225 -0.17 -1.69 -9.23
N ALA A 226 0.38 -0.87 -10.12
CA ALA A 226 1.08 0.35 -9.75
C ALA A 226 0.20 1.28 -8.90
N PHE A 227 -1.04 1.55 -9.34
CA PHE A 227 -1.95 2.41 -8.58
C PHE A 227 -2.43 1.79 -7.26
N LEU A 228 -2.57 0.47 -7.18
CA LEU A 228 -2.81 -0.20 -5.90
C LEU A 228 -1.66 0.04 -4.92
N LEU A 229 -0.42 -0.12 -5.38
CA LEU A 229 0.77 0.08 -4.56
C LEU A 229 0.92 1.55 -4.12
N PHE A 230 0.63 2.51 -5.02
CA PHE A 230 0.57 3.93 -4.65
C PHE A 230 -0.47 4.18 -3.57
N GLY A 231 -1.67 3.63 -3.74
CA GLY A 231 -2.78 3.76 -2.79
C GLY A 231 -2.41 3.26 -1.40
N ILE A 232 -1.79 2.07 -1.30
CA ILE A 232 -1.41 1.51 0.01
C ILE A 232 -0.18 2.17 0.63
N TYR A 233 0.73 2.71 -0.18
CA TYR A 233 1.89 3.45 0.34
C TYR A 233 1.46 4.71 1.09
N VAL A 234 0.52 5.46 0.52
CA VAL A 234 0.00 6.71 1.12
C VAL A 234 -1.18 6.48 2.06
N LEU A 235 -1.71 5.25 2.14
CA LEU A 235 -2.85 4.90 3.02
C LEU A 235 -2.64 5.31 4.49
N PRO A 236 -1.46 5.08 5.12
CA PRO A 236 -1.23 5.51 6.50
C PRO A 236 -1.10 7.03 6.68
N ILE A 237 -0.90 7.77 5.58
CA ILE A 237 -0.61 9.21 5.57
C ILE A 237 -1.87 10.01 5.29
N ASP A 238 -2.59 9.65 4.22
CA ASP A 238 -3.77 10.35 3.72
C ASP A 238 -4.82 9.36 3.17
N PRO A 239 -5.51 8.62 4.06
CA PRO A 239 -6.46 7.58 3.67
C PRO A 239 -7.69 8.14 2.93
N ALA A 240 -8.16 9.33 3.33
CA ALA A 240 -9.31 9.98 2.73
C ALA A 240 -8.96 10.77 1.46
N GLY A 241 -7.74 11.28 1.31
CA GLY A 241 -7.36 12.08 0.14
C GLY A 241 -6.69 11.23 -0.94
N LEU A 242 -5.37 11.28 -0.97
CA LEU A 242 -4.56 10.73 -2.05
C LEU A 242 -4.68 9.20 -2.16
N SER A 243 -4.80 8.47 -1.04
CA SER A 243 -4.99 7.02 -1.08
C SER A 243 -6.29 6.63 -1.79
N CYS A 244 -7.40 7.27 -1.39
CA CYS A 244 -8.71 7.10 -2.03
C CYS A 244 -8.63 7.42 -3.53
N THR A 245 -7.88 8.45 -3.93
CA THR A 245 -7.71 8.83 -5.34
C THR A 245 -6.98 7.75 -6.12
N TYR A 246 -5.84 7.24 -5.63
CA TYR A 246 -5.10 6.19 -6.32
C TYR A 246 -5.88 4.88 -6.43
N LEU A 247 -6.62 4.49 -5.39
CA LEU A 247 -7.45 3.29 -5.45
C LEU A 247 -8.63 3.44 -6.41
N GLY A 248 -9.23 4.63 -6.51
CA GLY A 248 -10.24 4.93 -7.53
C GLY A 248 -9.67 4.84 -8.95
N ILE A 249 -8.45 5.34 -9.17
CA ILE A 249 -7.74 5.18 -10.46
C ILE A 249 -7.49 3.70 -10.74
N ALA A 250 -7.06 2.92 -9.74
CA ALA A 250 -6.84 1.47 -9.91
C ALA A 250 -8.12 0.74 -10.33
N ILE A 251 -9.27 1.07 -9.72
CA ILE A 251 -10.58 0.52 -10.11
C ILE A 251 -10.95 0.94 -11.53
N LYS A 252 -10.74 2.21 -11.89
CA LYS A 252 -11.03 2.70 -13.24
C LYS A 252 -10.19 1.98 -14.30
N ALA A 253 -8.89 1.85 -14.08
CA ALA A 253 -7.97 1.13 -14.96
C ALA A 253 -8.34 -0.36 -15.07
N ALA A 254 -8.65 -1.02 -13.94
CA ALA A 254 -9.05 -2.42 -13.95
C ALA A 254 -10.39 -2.65 -14.68
N THR A 255 -11.29 -1.66 -14.61
CA THR A 255 -12.56 -1.67 -15.36
C THR A 255 -12.32 -1.52 -16.86
N GLN A 256 -11.43 -0.60 -17.27
CA GLN A 256 -11.03 -0.43 -18.67
C GLN A 256 -10.40 -1.71 -19.25
N PHE A 257 -9.59 -2.41 -18.45
CA PHE A 257 -9.00 -3.70 -18.82
C PHE A 257 -9.97 -4.90 -18.68
N ASN A 258 -11.26 -4.64 -18.46
CA ASN A 258 -12.35 -5.63 -18.35
C ASN A 258 -12.14 -6.70 -17.25
N MET A 259 -11.42 -6.37 -16.18
CA MET A 259 -11.14 -7.34 -15.10
C MET A 259 -12.36 -7.63 -14.22
N HIS A 260 -13.35 -6.73 -14.24
CA HIS A 260 -14.64 -6.86 -13.57
C HIS A 260 -15.58 -7.87 -14.24
N GLN A 261 -15.31 -8.22 -15.50
CA GLN A 261 -16.12 -9.15 -16.27
C GLN A 261 -15.51 -10.56 -16.26
N LYS A 262 -16.37 -11.56 -16.44
CA LYS A 262 -15.89 -12.92 -16.73
C LYS A 262 -15.08 -12.87 -18.04
N SER A 263 -13.87 -13.43 -18.01
CA SER A 263 -13.03 -13.46 -19.21
C SER A 263 -13.52 -14.55 -20.16
N ASP A 264 -13.91 -14.14 -21.37
CA ASP A 264 -14.21 -15.04 -22.50
C ASP A 264 -13.01 -15.16 -23.47
N ARG A 265 -11.84 -14.66 -23.06
CA ARG A 265 -10.61 -14.70 -23.88
C ARG A 265 -9.86 -16.01 -23.64
N ASP A 266 -9.08 -16.42 -24.65
CA ASP A 266 -8.14 -17.54 -24.59
C ASP A 266 -6.91 -17.23 -23.71
N LEU A 267 -7.14 -16.91 -22.44
CA LEU A 267 -6.11 -16.72 -21.44
C LEU A 267 -5.85 -18.02 -20.70
N SER A 268 -4.61 -18.21 -20.24
CA SER A 268 -4.30 -19.35 -19.38
C SER A 268 -5.07 -19.27 -18.05
N PRO A 269 -5.40 -20.41 -17.41
CA PRO A 269 -6.05 -20.41 -16.09
C PRO A 269 -5.30 -19.57 -15.05
N ARG A 270 -3.97 -19.57 -15.12
CA ARG A 270 -3.08 -18.76 -14.27
C ARG A 270 -3.30 -17.27 -14.46
N GLU A 271 -3.34 -16.79 -15.71
CA GLU A 271 -3.56 -15.36 -16.01
C GLU A 271 -4.95 -14.89 -15.62
N ILE A 272 -5.98 -15.73 -15.85
CA ILE A 272 -7.36 -15.44 -15.42
C ILE A 272 -7.39 -15.28 -13.90
N GLU A 273 -6.75 -16.18 -13.16
CA GLU A 273 -6.71 -16.13 -11.69
C GLU A 273 -5.93 -14.91 -11.19
N LEU A 274 -4.80 -14.55 -11.81
CA LEU A 274 -4.07 -13.32 -11.47
C LEU A 274 -4.93 -12.07 -11.64
N ARG A 275 -5.63 -11.95 -12.77
CA ARG A 275 -6.53 -10.82 -13.03
C ARG A 275 -7.65 -10.75 -11.99
N LYS A 276 -8.28 -11.90 -11.66
CA LYS A 276 -9.30 -11.95 -10.60
C LYS A 276 -8.74 -11.48 -9.27
N ARG A 277 -7.58 -11.97 -8.83
CA ARG A 277 -6.99 -11.59 -7.54
C ARG A 277 -6.66 -10.11 -7.44
N VAL A 278 -6.14 -9.51 -8.51
CA VAL A 278 -5.87 -8.07 -8.58
C VAL A 278 -7.18 -7.27 -8.58
N TRP A 279 -8.17 -7.66 -9.38
CA TRP A 279 -9.50 -7.04 -9.40
C TRP A 279 -10.15 -7.02 -8.02
N TRP A 280 -10.24 -8.19 -7.38
CA TRP A 280 -10.88 -8.31 -6.08
C TRP A 280 -10.08 -7.61 -4.97
N THR A 281 -8.76 -7.49 -5.11
CA THR A 281 -7.96 -6.65 -4.21
C THR A 281 -8.28 -5.16 -4.37
N ALA A 282 -8.36 -4.67 -5.61
CA ALA A 282 -8.76 -3.29 -5.90
C ALA A 282 -10.16 -2.98 -5.34
N TYR A 283 -11.12 -3.87 -5.63
CA TYR A 283 -12.49 -3.81 -5.12
C TYR A 283 -12.51 -3.70 -3.60
N THR A 284 -11.74 -4.56 -2.92
CA THR A 284 -11.76 -4.66 -1.47
C THR A 284 -11.18 -3.40 -0.82
N LEU A 285 -10.06 -2.89 -1.36
CA LEU A 285 -9.39 -1.71 -0.82
C LEU A 285 -10.22 -0.44 -1.04
N GLU A 286 -10.72 -0.20 -2.25
CA GLU A 286 -11.54 0.98 -2.54
C GLU A 286 -12.82 0.98 -1.70
N ARG A 287 -13.59 -0.12 -1.71
CA ARG A 287 -14.88 -0.18 -0.99
C ARG A 287 -14.70 0.05 0.50
N ARG A 288 -13.67 -0.51 1.12
CA ARG A 288 -13.40 -0.28 2.54
C ARG A 288 -13.11 1.19 2.83
N ILE A 289 -12.30 1.86 2.02
CA ILE A 289 -12.04 3.30 2.19
C ILE A 289 -13.32 4.12 1.96
N CYS A 290 -14.10 3.80 0.93
CA CYS A 290 -15.33 4.52 0.64
C CYS A 290 -16.38 4.37 1.74
N ILE A 291 -16.63 3.13 2.21
CA ILE A 291 -17.57 2.86 3.30
C ILE A 291 -17.18 3.64 4.56
N LEU A 292 -15.90 3.57 4.92
CA LEU A 292 -15.36 4.23 6.09
C LEU A 292 -15.54 5.76 6.07
N HIS A 293 -15.28 6.38 4.92
CA HIS A 293 -15.35 7.84 4.78
C HIS A 293 -16.71 8.33 4.26
N GLY A 294 -17.73 7.45 4.18
CA GLY A 294 -19.06 7.80 3.68
C GLY A 294 -19.08 8.27 2.23
N ARG A 295 -18.17 7.75 1.39
CA ARG A 295 -18.06 8.12 -0.03
C ARG A 295 -18.76 7.10 -0.94
N PRO A 296 -19.24 7.54 -2.13
CA PRO A 296 -19.74 6.62 -3.13
C PRO A 296 -18.63 5.66 -3.62
N VAL A 297 -19.02 4.43 -3.94
CA VAL A 297 -18.14 3.43 -4.56
C VAL A 297 -18.12 3.63 -6.07
N SER A 298 -17.01 3.29 -6.74
CA SER A 298 -16.84 3.62 -8.16
C SER A 298 -17.57 2.68 -9.12
N VAL A 299 -17.79 1.42 -8.71
CA VAL A 299 -18.43 0.38 -9.54
C VAL A 299 -19.54 -0.29 -8.74
N SER A 300 -20.73 -0.45 -9.34
CA SER A 300 -21.82 -1.19 -8.72
C SER A 300 -21.53 -2.68 -8.70
N ARG A 301 -21.95 -3.39 -7.64
CA ARG A 301 -21.79 -4.84 -7.59
C ARG A 301 -22.55 -5.55 -8.72
N LEU A 302 -23.64 -4.95 -9.20
CA LEU A 302 -24.45 -5.50 -10.30
C LEU A 302 -23.70 -5.53 -11.63
N ASP A 303 -22.68 -4.68 -11.80
CA ASP A 303 -21.87 -4.62 -13.04
C ASP A 303 -20.73 -5.66 -13.03
N ILE A 304 -20.53 -6.38 -11.93
CA ILE A 304 -19.43 -7.33 -11.76
C ILE A 304 -19.91 -8.74 -12.11
N THR A 305 -19.35 -9.31 -13.17
CA THR A 305 -19.67 -10.68 -13.61
C THR A 305 -18.52 -11.66 -13.40
N THR A 306 -17.34 -11.17 -13.01
CA THR A 306 -16.19 -12.04 -12.69
C THR A 306 -16.44 -12.83 -11.40
N ASN A 307 -16.00 -14.09 -11.39
CA ASN A 307 -16.15 -14.95 -10.22
C ASN A 307 -15.14 -14.58 -9.12
N LEU A 308 -15.42 -15.02 -7.89
CA LEU A 308 -14.47 -14.90 -6.78
C LEU A 308 -13.15 -15.65 -7.09
N PRO A 309 -12.01 -15.23 -6.49
CA PRO A 309 -10.74 -15.92 -6.64
C PRO A 309 -10.81 -17.36 -6.15
N THR A 310 -9.98 -18.21 -6.73
CA THR A 310 -9.85 -19.63 -6.35
C THR A 310 -8.43 -19.94 -5.91
N ASN A 311 -8.26 -20.93 -5.03
CA ASN A 311 -6.94 -21.30 -4.53
C ASN A 311 -6.17 -22.13 -5.57
N LEU A 312 -5.71 -21.47 -6.64
CA LEU A 312 -4.88 -22.09 -7.67
C LEU A 312 -3.49 -22.39 -7.12
N GLU A 313 -3.06 -23.65 -7.21
CA GLU A 313 -1.78 -24.15 -6.69
C GLU A 313 -0.57 -23.43 -7.31
N GLU A 314 -0.62 -23.13 -8.60
CA GLU A 314 0.45 -22.40 -9.33
C GLU A 314 0.71 -20.97 -8.82
N LEU A 315 -0.21 -20.41 -8.04
CA LEU A 315 -0.10 -19.07 -7.45
C LEU A 315 0.09 -19.10 -5.93
N GLN A 316 0.38 -20.27 -5.37
CA GLN A 316 0.72 -20.40 -3.96
C GLN A 316 2.20 -20.06 -3.76
N PRO A 317 2.55 -19.29 -2.72
CA PRO A 317 3.94 -19.00 -2.41
C PRO A 317 4.68 -20.30 -2.06
N LYS A 318 5.88 -20.49 -2.62
CA LYS A 318 6.72 -21.68 -2.38
C LYS A 318 7.47 -21.62 -1.04
N ASP A 319 7.94 -20.42 -0.69
CA ASP A 319 8.82 -20.19 0.46
C ASP A 319 8.16 -19.41 1.61
N GLN A 320 6.85 -19.11 1.50
CA GLN A 320 6.12 -18.29 2.48
C GLN A 320 4.76 -18.90 2.82
N ILE A 321 4.13 -18.39 3.88
CA ILE A 321 2.78 -18.78 4.29
C ILE A 321 1.79 -18.39 3.18
N ASN A 322 0.91 -19.31 2.82
CA ASN A 322 -0.14 -19.03 1.85
C ASN A 322 -1.16 -18.02 2.42
N THR A 323 -1.18 -16.80 1.87
CA THR A 323 -2.06 -15.70 2.30
C THR A 323 -3.44 -15.73 1.64
N PHE A 324 -3.74 -16.72 0.80
CA PHE A 324 -5.01 -16.79 0.06
C PHE A 324 -6.24 -16.72 0.97
N GLN A 325 -6.21 -17.41 2.11
CA GLN A 325 -7.33 -17.37 3.07
C GLN A 325 -7.52 -15.99 3.70
N ASN A 326 -6.43 -15.27 3.99
CA ASN A 326 -6.52 -13.90 4.49
C ASN A 326 -7.18 -12.99 3.45
N ASN A 327 -6.72 -13.06 2.20
CA ASN A 327 -7.31 -12.30 1.09
C ASN A 327 -8.82 -12.58 0.98
N MET A 328 -9.23 -13.83 1.18
CA MET A 328 -10.63 -14.22 1.09
C MET A 328 -11.47 -13.83 2.30
N ALA A 329 -10.90 -13.83 3.50
CA ALA A 329 -11.55 -13.25 4.67
C ALA A 329 -11.78 -11.75 4.48
N MET A 330 -10.78 -11.00 3.99
CA MET A 330 -10.89 -9.56 3.75
C MET A 330 -11.96 -9.21 2.70
N LEU A 331 -12.05 -9.99 1.63
CA LEU A 331 -13.07 -9.82 0.61
C LEU A 331 -14.48 -10.09 1.15
N LYS A 332 -14.67 -11.22 1.85
CA LYS A 332 -15.97 -11.57 2.45
C LYS A 332 -16.43 -10.51 3.46
N LEU A 333 -15.51 -10.02 4.29
CA LEU A 333 -15.81 -8.96 5.24
C LEU A 333 -16.23 -7.67 4.53
N THR A 334 -15.58 -7.32 3.43
CA THR A 334 -15.96 -6.12 2.66
C THR A 334 -17.32 -6.27 2.01
N ILE A 335 -17.64 -7.45 1.49
CA ILE A 335 -18.97 -7.77 0.97
C ILE A 335 -20.04 -7.58 2.06
N PHE A 336 -19.79 -8.12 3.26
CA PHE A 336 -20.68 -7.97 4.40
C PHE A 336 -20.87 -6.50 4.82
N MET A 337 -19.77 -5.73 4.91
CA MET A 337 -19.83 -4.31 5.27
C MET A 337 -20.64 -3.48 4.27
N GLU A 338 -20.54 -3.81 2.99
CA GLU A 338 -21.31 -3.15 1.96
C GLU A 338 -22.79 -3.52 2.01
N ASP A 339 -23.12 -4.80 2.20
CA ASP A 339 -24.50 -5.24 2.35
C ASP A 339 -25.16 -4.56 3.57
N ALA A 340 -24.40 -4.39 4.66
CA ALA A 340 -24.85 -3.65 5.84
C ALA A 340 -25.06 -2.16 5.56
N ARG A 341 -24.20 -1.54 4.72
CA ARG A 341 -24.38 -0.14 4.29
C ARG A 341 -25.64 0.04 3.45
N ASP A 342 -25.88 -0.86 2.50
CA ASP A 342 -26.98 -0.74 1.54
C ASP A 342 -28.34 -1.16 2.12
N GLY A 343 -28.34 -1.87 3.25
CA GLY A 343 -29.55 -2.24 3.99
C GLY A 343 -30.05 -1.21 5.02
N MET A 344 -29.27 -0.14 5.28
CA MET A 344 -29.68 1.02 6.09
C MET A 344 -30.35 2.07 5.23
#